data_AF-A0A4Q0T7P4-F1
#
_entry.id   AF-A0A4Q0T7P4-F1
#
_cell.length_a   1.000
_cell.length_b   1.000
_cell.length_c   1.000
_cell.angle_alpha   90.00
_cell.angle_beta   90.00
_cell.angle_gamma   90.00
#
_symmetry.space_group_name_H-M   'P 1'
#
loop_
_entity.id
_entity.type
_entity.pdbx_description
1 polymer ?
#
loop_
_entity_poly.entity_id
_entity_poly.type
_entity_poly.pdbx_seq_one_letter_code
_entity_poly.pdbx_strand_id
1 'polypeptide(L)'
;MSDQTPAIREDKKANESKLRLLKAPLLDWHLQTFTAISHWSKTLPDETLPPPDVQTEKTTGSEQQSAATGTETPDVDAGVFKPLYPTDFDDITDFGAIWSVGPSGHVPAIRPRDGRGPGDATVVHGTRGPAEGGKIGERERRKMERRAASAQTLEIVPAKEQKTPAKKASVSYADAGVDISSGDRSKQRIKMLARKTFNKNVLSEIGGFGGLFGLDLEKFPNPVLVSSADGVGTKLKVAFELGIHHTVGQDLVNHCVNDIAVQGATPLFFLDYLATGALDPAIIETVVTGISEACRANGCALIGGETAQMPGFYSDGEYDLAGFIVGAVSRDKIITGSTIEVGDVLIGLPSNGLHTNGYSLARKLLFEVAKYGPDQYVNELKDKTGAALMRTHRSYLAIIKKLCSSEVVSGMAHITGGGITENLPRILPKGMGASIDLASWQVPPLFEHLQELGNVEKDEMLRTFNMGIGLICVVPAEKVKKAKAVLNRANERHCILGRVVRGERKVSYTG
;
A
#
# COMPACT_ATOMS: atom_id res chain seq x y z
N MET A 1 15.47 13.97 69.15
CA MET A 1 14.90 12.84 68.39
C MET A 1 14.89 13.26 66.92
N SER A 2 16.00 13.03 66.22
CA SER A 2 16.21 11.93 65.24
C SER A 2 15.39 12.20 63.98
N ASP A 3 15.93 12.81 62.92
CA ASP A 3 16.98 12.31 62.01
C ASP A 3 16.82 10.83 61.64
N GLN A 4 16.14 10.61 60.50
CA GLN A 4 16.00 9.41 59.67
C GLN A 4 15.16 9.85 58.42
N THR A 5 15.47 9.62 57.14
CA THR A 5 16.53 8.88 56.47
C THR A 5 16.58 9.30 54.98
N PRO A 6 17.73 9.17 54.28
CA PRO A 6 18.06 9.74 52.97
C PRO A 6 17.48 9.04 51.71
N ALA A 7 16.48 8.15 51.85
CA ALA A 7 16.07 7.23 50.80
C ALA A 7 15.43 7.89 49.55
N ILE A 8 14.85 9.09 49.69
CA ILE A 8 14.10 9.73 48.60
C ILE A 8 15.02 10.53 47.64
N ARG A 9 16.26 10.84 48.06
CA ARG A 9 17.24 11.56 47.22
C ARG A 9 18.12 10.63 46.38
N GLU A 10 18.29 9.37 46.77
CA GLU A 10 19.04 8.39 45.99
C GLU A 10 18.22 7.83 44.81
N ASP A 11 16.91 7.63 44.97
CA ASP A 11 16.04 7.14 43.89
C ASP A 11 15.91 8.12 42.71
N LYS A 12 15.94 9.43 42.97
CA LYS A 12 15.94 10.44 41.89
C LYS A 12 17.26 10.48 41.12
N LYS A 13 18.40 10.32 41.79
CA LYS A 13 19.72 10.26 41.13
C LYS A 13 19.91 8.96 40.36
N ALA A 14 19.40 7.83 40.86
CA ALA A 14 19.45 6.55 40.15
C ALA A 14 18.59 6.57 38.86
N ASN A 15 17.43 7.23 38.88
CA ASN A 15 16.57 7.37 37.70
C ASN A 15 17.13 8.34 36.65
N GLU A 16 17.74 9.45 37.05
CA GLU A 16 18.41 10.36 36.10
C GLU A 16 19.67 9.75 35.48
N SER A 17 20.38 8.90 36.23
CA SER A 17 21.55 8.15 35.74
C SER A 17 21.15 7.05 34.74
N LYS A 18 20.05 6.33 35.01
CA LYS A 18 19.46 5.36 34.06
C LYS A 18 18.92 6.03 32.79
N LEU A 19 18.32 7.22 32.89
CA LEU A 19 17.88 7.99 31.72
C LEU A 19 19.06 8.51 30.88
N ARG A 20 20.21 8.83 31.48
CA ARG A 20 21.44 9.19 30.76
C ARG A 20 22.10 7.99 30.07
N LEU A 21 22.09 6.81 30.70
CA LEU A 21 22.62 5.57 30.12
C LEU A 21 21.77 5.02 28.96
N LEU A 22 20.47 5.31 28.92
CA LEU A 22 19.58 4.94 27.80
C LEU A 22 19.61 5.96 26.64
N LYS A 23 19.98 7.22 26.89
CA LYS A 23 20.05 8.25 25.84
C LYS A 23 21.35 8.23 25.03
N ALA A 24 22.45 7.73 25.59
CA ALA A 24 23.74 7.69 24.88
C ALA A 24 23.76 6.73 23.67
N PRO A 25 23.23 5.49 23.75
CA PRO A 25 23.24 4.56 22.60
C PRO A 25 22.22 4.95 21.51
N LEU A 26 21.12 5.61 21.88
CA LEU A 26 20.08 6.07 20.95
C LEU A 26 20.54 7.29 20.13
N LEU A 27 21.40 8.14 20.70
CA LEU A 27 21.99 9.28 19.99
C LEU A 27 23.13 8.83 19.05
N ASP A 28 23.93 7.83 19.46
CA ASP A 28 24.97 7.23 18.61
C ASP A 28 24.38 6.47 17.40
N TRP A 29 23.24 5.78 17.57
CA TRP A 29 22.55 5.11 16.46
C TRP A 29 22.04 6.10 15.41
N HIS A 30 21.50 7.25 15.85
CA HIS A 30 21.04 8.32 14.94
C HIS A 30 22.20 9.07 14.25
N LEU A 31 23.34 9.27 14.93
CA LEU A 31 24.52 9.87 14.29
C LEU A 31 25.18 8.93 13.26
N GLN A 32 25.23 7.62 13.55
CA GLN A 32 25.81 6.64 12.63
C GLN A 32 24.94 6.43 11.37
N THR A 33 23.62 6.49 11.49
CA THR A 33 22.71 6.44 10.32
C THR A 33 22.80 7.70 9.45
N PHE A 34 22.92 8.89 10.04
CA PHE A 34 23.13 10.13 9.25
C PHE A 34 24.52 10.21 8.61
N THR A 35 25.55 9.66 9.25
CA THR A 35 26.91 9.62 8.70
C THR A 35 27.01 8.61 7.54
N ALA A 36 26.29 7.49 7.62
CA ALA A 36 26.21 6.51 6.53
C ALA A 36 25.46 7.05 5.30
N ILE A 37 24.36 7.78 5.48
CA ILE A 37 23.58 8.40 4.38
C ILE A 37 24.38 9.53 3.71
N SER A 38 25.15 10.31 4.49
CA SER A 38 25.98 11.39 3.95
C SER A 38 27.29 10.92 3.30
N HIS A 39 27.83 9.76 3.70
CA HIS A 39 28.94 9.11 2.98
C HIS A 39 28.49 8.49 1.66
N TRP A 40 27.30 7.87 1.63
CA TRP A 40 26.76 7.26 0.41
C TRP A 40 26.47 8.29 -0.69
N SER A 41 26.07 9.51 -0.31
CA SER A 41 25.91 10.65 -1.22
C SER A 41 27.23 11.23 -1.76
N LYS A 42 28.39 10.89 -1.19
CA LYS A 42 29.70 11.49 -1.53
C LYS A 42 30.64 10.57 -2.31
N THR A 43 30.25 9.32 -2.56
CA THR A 43 31.07 8.31 -3.25
C THR A 43 30.51 7.86 -4.60
N LEU A 44 29.57 8.61 -5.19
CA LEU A 44 29.23 8.43 -6.60
C LEU A 44 30.30 9.12 -7.46
N PRO A 45 30.96 8.42 -8.41
CA PRO A 45 31.84 9.09 -9.35
C PRO A 45 31.04 10.04 -10.25
N ASP A 46 31.57 11.23 -10.43
CA ASP A 46 31.05 12.31 -11.25
C ASP A 46 31.28 11.95 -12.73
N GLU A 47 30.33 11.26 -13.37
CA GLU A 47 30.34 11.06 -14.84
C GLU A 47 29.99 12.39 -15.52
N THR A 48 31.03 13.21 -15.66
CA THR A 48 31.06 14.37 -16.55
C THR A 48 31.06 13.88 -18.00
N LEU A 49 29.95 14.10 -18.71
CA LEU A 49 29.91 13.98 -20.17
C LEU A 49 30.90 14.99 -20.78
N PRO A 50 31.80 14.60 -21.70
CA PRO A 50 32.66 15.55 -22.38
C PRO A 50 31.83 16.48 -23.29
N PRO A 51 32.21 17.75 -23.44
CA PRO A 51 31.53 18.67 -24.35
C PRO A 51 31.76 18.24 -25.81
N PRO A 52 30.84 18.56 -26.74
CA PRO A 52 31.03 18.24 -28.15
C PRO A 52 32.19 19.06 -28.74
N ASP A 53 33.04 18.38 -29.50
CA ASP A 53 34.16 18.97 -30.23
C ASP A 53 33.70 20.11 -31.15
N VAL A 54 34.29 21.28 -30.91
CA VAL A 54 34.22 22.43 -31.81
C VAL A 54 35.26 22.19 -32.92
N GLN A 55 34.83 21.69 -34.07
CA GLN A 55 35.63 21.81 -35.29
C GLN A 55 35.40 23.19 -35.91
N THR A 56 36.44 24.00 -35.86
CA THR A 56 36.60 25.22 -36.64
C THR A 56 37.08 24.88 -38.04
N GLU A 57 36.23 25.07 -39.06
CA GLU A 57 36.68 25.43 -40.40
C GLU A 57 35.86 26.62 -40.93
N LYS A 58 36.57 27.73 -41.17
CA LYS A 58 36.21 28.75 -42.16
C LYS A 58 36.48 28.11 -43.54
N THR A 59 35.75 28.32 -44.63
CA THR A 59 35.46 29.60 -45.32
C THR A 59 34.55 29.32 -46.54
N THR A 60 33.84 30.37 -47.00
CA THR A 60 33.42 30.69 -48.39
C THR A 60 32.28 29.92 -49.11
N GLY A 61 31.14 30.62 -49.32
CA GLY A 61 30.76 31.16 -50.63
C GLY A 61 29.83 30.36 -51.59
N SER A 62 28.86 31.08 -52.19
CA SER A 62 28.06 30.79 -53.42
C SER A 62 27.02 29.64 -53.35
N GLU A 63 25.72 29.91 -53.41
CA GLU A 63 24.83 30.20 -54.58
C GLU A 63 24.20 28.95 -55.25
N GLN A 64 22.87 29.06 -55.47
CA GLN A 64 22.02 28.48 -56.54
C GLN A 64 21.51 27.01 -56.52
N GLN A 65 20.16 26.94 -56.47
CA GLN A 65 19.20 26.28 -57.38
C GLN A 65 19.19 24.76 -57.69
N SER A 66 17.94 24.24 -57.56
CA SER A 66 17.20 23.33 -58.47
C SER A 66 17.21 21.81 -58.27
N ALA A 67 15.99 21.32 -57.98
CA ALA A 67 15.21 20.26 -58.65
C ALA A 67 15.85 18.93 -59.15
N ALA A 68 15.08 17.86 -58.82
CA ALA A 68 14.66 16.73 -59.66
C ALA A 68 15.36 15.35 -59.49
N THR A 69 14.50 14.39 -59.11
CA THR A 69 14.31 13.02 -59.66
C THR A 69 15.51 12.07 -59.83
N GLY A 70 15.34 10.82 -59.38
CA GLY A 70 16.07 9.69 -59.96
C GLY A 70 16.22 8.49 -59.05
N THR A 71 15.37 7.49 -59.26
CA THR A 71 15.51 6.09 -58.87
C THR A 71 16.83 5.47 -59.33
N GLU A 72 17.45 4.61 -58.51
CA GLU A 72 17.83 3.23 -58.85
C GLU A 72 18.73 2.60 -57.76
N THR A 73 18.34 1.40 -57.33
CA THR A 73 19.15 0.42 -56.62
C THR A 73 20.10 -0.30 -57.58
N PRO A 74 21.22 -0.88 -57.09
CA PRO A 74 21.26 -2.34 -57.08
C PRO A 74 21.93 -2.96 -55.84
N ASP A 75 21.51 -4.20 -55.57
CA ASP A 75 22.06 -5.21 -54.66
C ASP A 75 23.57 -5.44 -54.85
N VAL A 76 24.32 -5.67 -53.77
CA VAL A 76 24.78 -7.01 -53.33
C VAL A 76 25.62 -6.92 -52.05
N ASP A 77 25.29 -7.79 -51.09
CA ASP A 77 26.15 -8.86 -50.56
C ASP A 77 26.31 -8.98 -49.03
N ALA A 78 26.42 -10.26 -48.65
CA ALA A 78 26.31 -10.83 -47.32
C ALA A 78 27.39 -10.36 -46.31
N GLY A 79 26.96 -10.10 -45.07
CA GLY A 79 27.83 -9.84 -43.94
C GLY A 79 27.20 -10.26 -42.62
N VAL A 80 27.52 -11.48 -42.19
CA VAL A 80 27.23 -12.01 -40.86
C VAL A 80 27.93 -11.15 -39.80
N PHE A 81 27.17 -10.42 -38.98
CA PHE A 81 27.69 -9.73 -37.80
C PHE A 81 27.30 -10.49 -36.52
N LYS A 82 28.31 -11.07 -35.87
CA LYS A 82 28.25 -11.64 -34.52
C LYS A 82 28.07 -10.51 -33.50
N PRO A 83 27.22 -10.65 -32.47
CA PRO A 83 27.31 -9.80 -31.29
C PRO A 83 28.46 -10.30 -30.38
N LEU A 84 29.42 -9.41 -30.13
CA LEU A 84 30.40 -9.53 -29.05
C LEU A 84 29.71 -9.16 -27.73
N TYR A 85 29.47 -10.13 -26.87
CA TYR A 85 29.31 -9.93 -25.43
C TYR A 85 30.26 -10.88 -24.69
N PRO A 86 31.05 -10.40 -23.73
CA PRO A 86 31.75 -11.29 -22.82
C PRO A 86 30.74 -11.91 -21.85
N THR A 87 30.65 -13.23 -21.89
CA THR A 87 30.24 -14.06 -20.75
C THR A 87 31.37 -14.03 -19.74
N ASP A 88 31.10 -13.64 -18.49
CA ASP A 88 31.70 -14.16 -17.25
C ASP A 88 31.18 -13.34 -16.06
N PHE A 89 30.33 -13.96 -15.23
CA PHE A 89 30.09 -13.55 -13.84
C PHE A 89 29.69 -14.81 -13.06
N ASP A 90 30.69 -15.61 -12.71
CA ASP A 90 30.70 -16.41 -11.49
C ASP A 90 31.32 -15.56 -10.36
N ASP A 91 30.91 -15.82 -9.13
CA ASP A 91 31.38 -15.26 -7.85
C ASP A 91 30.95 -13.83 -7.43
N ILE A 92 29.74 -13.74 -6.85
CA ILE A 92 29.56 -13.02 -5.57
C ILE A 92 28.71 -13.89 -4.63
N THR A 93 29.38 -14.80 -3.92
CA THR A 93 28.94 -15.30 -2.62
C THR A 93 29.52 -14.40 -1.54
N ASP A 94 28.76 -13.41 -1.06
CA ASP A 94 28.74 -12.97 0.33
C ASP A 94 27.84 -11.74 0.50
N PHE A 95 26.64 -11.94 1.06
CA PHE A 95 26.05 -11.02 2.03
C PHE A 95 25.08 -11.84 2.88
N GLY A 96 25.65 -12.40 3.95
CA GLY A 96 24.94 -13.15 4.97
C GLY A 96 23.86 -12.33 5.66
N ALA A 97 22.73 -12.98 5.82
CA ALA A 97 21.59 -12.56 6.61
C ALA A 97 21.98 -12.24 8.06
N ILE A 98 21.47 -11.12 8.56
CA ILE A 98 21.22 -10.93 10.00
C ILE A 98 19.71 -11.12 10.16
N TRP A 99 19.33 -12.15 10.92
CA TRP A 99 18.20 -12.26 11.87
C TRP A 99 17.85 -13.74 12.03
N SER A 100 18.38 -14.35 13.09
CA SER A 100 17.93 -15.64 13.61
C SER A 100 17.72 -15.52 15.12
N VAL A 101 16.52 -15.87 15.59
CA VAL A 101 16.25 -16.33 16.95
C VAL A 101 15.49 -17.66 16.79
N GLY A 102 16.06 -18.75 17.31
CA GLY A 102 15.71 -20.13 16.97
C GLY A 102 14.46 -20.71 17.67
N PRO A 103 14.21 -22.02 17.45
CA PRO A 103 14.16 -22.91 18.60
C PRO A 103 14.89 -24.25 18.39
N SER A 104 15.27 -24.83 19.52
CA SER A 104 16.02 -26.07 19.74
C SER A 104 15.19 -27.34 19.50
N GLY A 105 15.83 -28.37 18.94
CA GLY A 105 15.30 -29.75 18.93
C GLY A 105 16.08 -30.67 17.98
N HIS A 106 16.87 -31.59 18.54
CA HIS A 106 17.71 -32.58 17.84
C HIS A 106 16.93 -33.58 16.95
N VAL A 107 17.49 -33.90 15.78
CA VAL A 107 17.22 -35.15 15.02
C VAL A 107 18.55 -35.61 14.36
N PRO A 108 18.94 -36.90 14.38
CA PRO A 108 20.24 -37.35 13.91
C PRO A 108 20.30 -37.60 12.39
N ALA A 109 21.52 -37.46 11.86
CA ALA A 109 21.88 -37.53 10.45
C ALA A 109 21.89 -38.95 9.87
N ILE A 110 21.47 -39.09 8.60
CA ILE A 110 21.71 -40.25 7.75
C ILE A 110 22.37 -39.76 6.44
N ARG A 111 23.52 -40.33 6.09
CA ARG A 111 24.27 -40.06 4.84
C ARG A 111 23.67 -40.81 3.63
N PRO A 112 23.89 -40.33 2.39
CA PRO A 112 23.30 -40.92 1.18
C PRO A 112 24.22 -41.97 0.54
N ARG A 113 23.64 -42.89 -0.24
CA ARG A 113 24.34 -43.53 -1.37
C ARG A 113 23.39 -44.08 -2.46
N ASP A 114 23.52 -43.47 -3.63
CA ASP A 114 23.51 -43.97 -5.01
C ASP A 114 22.46 -45.00 -5.51
N GLY A 115 21.69 -44.56 -6.51
CA GLY A 115 21.93 -45.07 -7.88
C GLY A 115 20.79 -45.84 -8.59
N ARG A 116 20.43 -45.30 -9.76
CA ARG A 116 19.82 -45.93 -10.96
C ARG A 116 18.28 -45.97 -11.08
N GLY A 117 17.74 -45.19 -12.02
CA GLY A 117 16.47 -45.49 -12.73
C GLY A 117 16.72 -46.41 -13.95
N PRO A 118 15.90 -46.38 -15.01
CA PRO A 118 14.50 -45.97 -15.14
C PRO A 118 13.63 -47.11 -15.75
N GLY A 119 12.32 -46.89 -15.94
CA GLY A 119 11.50 -47.83 -16.73
C GLY A 119 10.02 -47.50 -16.75
N ASP A 120 9.54 -47.10 -17.92
CA ASP A 120 8.21 -46.61 -18.26
C ASP A 120 7.02 -47.48 -17.81
N ALA A 121 5.91 -46.77 -17.53
CA ALA A 121 4.57 -47.32 -17.53
C ALA A 121 3.82 -46.85 -18.78
N THR A 122 3.29 -47.79 -19.54
CA THR A 122 2.20 -47.59 -20.49
C THR A 122 1.14 -48.67 -20.19
N VAL A 123 -0.10 -48.25 -19.86
CA VAL A 123 -1.31 -48.37 -20.73
C VAL A 123 -1.95 -49.77 -20.60
N VAL A 124 -3.26 -50.01 -20.44
CA VAL A 124 -4.50 -49.22 -20.43
C VAL A 124 -5.66 -50.19 -20.07
N HIS A 125 -6.75 -49.61 -19.56
CA HIS A 125 -8.17 -50.02 -19.55
C HIS A 125 -8.67 -51.47 -19.40
N GLY A 126 -9.80 -51.57 -18.69
CA GLY A 126 -10.93 -52.41 -19.10
C GLY A 126 -11.63 -53.09 -17.92
N THR A 127 -12.63 -52.45 -17.30
CA THR A 127 -14.09 -52.60 -17.53
C THR A 127 -14.80 -53.67 -16.69
N ARG A 128 -15.83 -53.21 -15.93
CA ARG A 128 -17.14 -53.81 -15.57
C ARG A 128 -17.12 -55.23 -14.95
N GLY A 129 -17.40 -55.44 -13.65
CA GLY A 129 -18.74 -55.43 -12.97
C GLY A 129 -19.43 -56.82 -13.06
N PRO A 130 -20.50 -57.19 -12.32
CA PRO A 130 -20.93 -56.92 -10.93
C PRO A 130 -21.30 -58.23 -10.15
N ALA A 131 -21.73 -58.09 -8.86
CA ALA A 131 -22.56 -59.02 -8.05
C ALA A 131 -21.96 -60.43 -7.70
N GLU A 132 -22.25 -61.16 -6.63
CA GLU A 132 -23.26 -61.17 -5.57
C GLU A 132 -22.82 -62.21 -4.50
N GLY A 133 -23.28 -62.07 -3.24
CA GLY A 133 -23.63 -63.13 -2.27
C GLY A 133 -22.65 -64.27 -1.89
N GLY A 134 -22.42 -64.47 -0.58
CA GLY A 134 -21.97 -65.79 -0.08
C GLY A 134 -21.44 -65.83 1.36
N LYS A 135 -22.08 -66.64 2.22
CA LYS A 135 -21.86 -66.75 3.67
C LYS A 135 -20.57 -67.48 4.08
N ILE A 136 -19.94 -66.94 5.13
CA ILE A 136 -19.28 -67.56 6.29
C ILE A 136 -18.92 -69.05 6.17
N GLY A 137 -17.62 -69.34 6.18
CA GLY A 137 -17.03 -70.66 6.37
C GLY A 137 -16.10 -70.69 7.60
N GLU A 138 -16.59 -71.25 8.69
CA GLU A 138 -15.94 -72.18 9.62
C GLU A 138 -14.39 -72.21 9.69
N ARG A 139 -13.76 -71.07 10.01
CA ARG A 139 -12.32 -71.04 10.36
C ARG A 139 -11.94 -70.09 11.50
N GLU A 140 -12.93 -69.44 12.14
CA GLU A 140 -12.74 -68.47 13.23
C GLU A 140 -13.16 -69.00 14.62
N ARG A 141 -13.60 -70.26 14.74
CA ARG A 141 -14.04 -70.85 16.02
C ARG A 141 -12.96 -71.66 16.77
N ARG A 142 -11.74 -71.77 16.22
CA ARG A 142 -10.69 -72.67 16.76
C ARG A 142 -9.42 -71.98 17.26
N LYS A 143 -9.49 -70.67 17.56
CA LYS A 143 -8.40 -69.92 18.21
C LYS A 143 -8.73 -69.44 19.63
N MET A 144 -9.89 -69.81 20.16
CA MET A 144 -10.40 -69.34 21.47
C MET A 144 -10.22 -70.32 22.64
N GLU A 145 -9.52 -71.47 22.47
CA GLU A 145 -9.49 -72.53 23.52
C GLU A 145 -8.11 -73.12 23.82
N ARG A 146 -7.03 -72.34 23.73
CA ARG A 146 -5.71 -72.81 24.21
C ARG A 146 -4.91 -71.70 24.88
N ARG A 147 -5.31 -71.38 26.11
CA ARG A 147 -4.42 -70.91 27.21
C ARG A 147 -5.24 -70.76 28.51
N ALA A 148 -5.89 -71.85 28.88
CA ALA A 148 -6.38 -72.09 30.23
C ALA A 148 -5.73 -73.40 30.71
N ALA A 149 -4.65 -73.30 31.49
CA ALA A 149 -4.15 -74.32 32.41
C ALA A 149 -2.77 -73.89 32.96
N SER A 150 -2.76 -73.14 34.06
CA SER A 150 -1.84 -73.37 35.18
C SER A 150 -2.26 -72.45 36.32
N ALA A 151 -3.03 -72.99 37.26
CA ALA A 151 -3.41 -72.31 38.50
C ALA A 151 -2.50 -72.83 39.61
N GLN A 152 -1.71 -71.94 40.21
CA GLN A 152 -1.16 -72.11 41.54
C GLN A 152 -1.70 -70.97 42.41
N THR A 153 -2.33 -71.39 43.51
CA THR A 153 -2.97 -70.57 44.53
C THR A 153 -1.92 -69.78 45.31
N LEU A 154 -2.00 -68.45 45.28
CA LEU A 154 -1.30 -67.56 46.20
C LEU A 154 -2.28 -66.50 46.72
N GLU A 155 -2.15 -66.24 48.01
CA GLU A 155 -3.08 -65.54 48.90
C GLU A 155 -3.42 -64.10 48.47
N ILE A 156 -4.68 -63.73 48.70
CA ILE A 156 -5.22 -62.39 48.48
C ILE A 156 -4.84 -61.50 49.67
N VAL A 157 -3.96 -60.51 49.43
CA VAL A 157 -3.74 -59.37 50.32
C VAL A 157 -4.55 -58.19 49.76
N PRO A 158 -5.36 -57.45 50.54
CA PRO A 158 -6.13 -56.34 49.99
C PRO A 158 -5.18 -55.19 49.63
N ALA A 159 -5.03 -54.93 48.33
CA ALA A 159 -4.33 -53.76 47.83
C ALA A 159 -5.15 -52.50 48.11
N LYS A 160 -4.52 -51.51 48.74
CA LYS A 160 -5.05 -50.15 48.94
C LYS A 160 -5.63 -49.60 47.63
N GLU A 161 -6.85 -49.07 47.69
CA GLU A 161 -7.43 -48.25 46.62
C GLU A 161 -6.48 -47.10 46.27
N GLN A 162 -5.81 -47.21 45.12
CA GLN A 162 -5.15 -46.09 44.48
C GLN A 162 -6.23 -45.28 43.76
N LYS A 163 -6.52 -44.09 44.31
CA LYS A 163 -7.31 -43.06 43.61
C LYS A 163 -6.67 -42.80 42.24
N THR A 164 -7.39 -43.16 41.17
CA THR A 164 -7.03 -42.77 39.81
C THR A 164 -7.00 -41.24 39.75
N PRO A 165 -5.90 -40.60 39.30
CA PRO A 165 -5.89 -39.16 39.14
C PRO A 165 -6.96 -38.79 38.12
N ALA A 166 -7.83 -37.85 38.50
CA ALA A 166 -8.86 -37.32 37.63
C ALA A 166 -8.24 -36.95 36.27
N LYS A 167 -8.81 -37.49 35.19
CA LYS A 167 -8.45 -37.12 33.81
C LYS A 167 -8.50 -35.59 33.75
N LYS A 168 -7.34 -34.94 33.60
CA LYS A 168 -7.29 -33.50 33.33
C LYS A 168 -8.20 -33.26 32.12
N ALA A 169 -9.20 -32.40 32.29
CA ALA A 169 -10.01 -31.95 31.16
C ALA A 169 -9.06 -31.43 30.07
N SER A 170 -9.17 -31.98 28.87
CA SER A 170 -8.40 -31.49 27.73
C SER A 170 -8.86 -30.07 27.45
N VAL A 171 -8.01 -29.10 27.74
CA VAL A 171 -8.18 -27.72 27.30
C VAL A 171 -7.94 -27.73 25.79
N SER A 172 -9.00 -27.55 25.02
CA SER A 172 -8.92 -27.32 23.58
C SER A 172 -8.43 -25.90 23.31
N TYR A 173 -7.94 -25.63 22.11
CA TYR A 173 -7.56 -24.27 21.71
C TYR A 173 -8.74 -23.28 21.78
N ALA A 174 -9.97 -23.78 21.64
CA ALA A 174 -11.20 -23.01 21.86
C ALA A 174 -11.43 -22.66 23.33
N ASP A 175 -10.97 -23.48 24.28
CA ASP A 175 -11.02 -23.20 25.72
C ASP A 175 -10.01 -22.12 26.15
N ALA A 176 -9.08 -21.74 25.26
CA ALA A 176 -8.23 -20.55 25.39
C ALA A 176 -8.89 -19.28 24.80
N GLY A 177 -10.16 -19.35 24.40
CA GLY A 177 -10.91 -18.24 23.81
C GLY A 177 -10.78 -18.12 22.29
N VAL A 178 -10.17 -19.12 21.60
CA VAL A 178 -9.95 -19.07 20.15
C VAL A 178 -10.92 -19.98 19.42
N ASP A 179 -12.04 -19.44 18.96
CA ASP A 179 -12.97 -20.16 18.07
C ASP A 179 -12.36 -20.31 16.66
N ILE A 180 -11.66 -21.43 16.46
CA ILE A 180 -11.06 -21.84 15.18
C ILE A 180 -12.08 -21.80 14.04
N SER A 181 -13.34 -22.16 14.30
CA SER A 181 -14.37 -22.23 13.25
C SER A 181 -14.77 -20.84 12.74
N SER A 182 -14.82 -19.83 13.63
CA SER A 182 -15.12 -18.45 13.27
C SER A 182 -13.95 -17.77 12.55
N GLY A 183 -12.72 -18.03 13.00
CA GLY A 183 -11.50 -17.56 12.35
C GLY A 183 -11.35 -18.13 10.94
N ASP A 184 -11.63 -19.41 10.75
CA ASP A 184 -11.54 -20.07 9.43
C ASP A 184 -12.61 -19.56 8.47
N ARG A 185 -13.85 -19.33 8.93
CA ARG A 185 -14.91 -18.72 8.10
C ARG A 185 -14.51 -17.31 7.64
N SER A 186 -13.98 -16.50 8.55
CA SER A 186 -13.60 -15.11 8.25
C SER A 186 -12.43 -15.05 7.26
N LYS A 187 -11.43 -15.91 7.43
CA LYS A 187 -10.33 -16.09 6.47
C LYS A 187 -10.83 -16.48 5.09
N GLN A 188 -11.79 -17.42 5.00
CA GLN A 188 -12.36 -17.80 3.70
C GLN A 188 -13.14 -16.65 3.04
N ARG A 189 -13.88 -15.84 3.82
CA ARG A 189 -14.57 -14.65 3.30
C ARG A 189 -13.59 -13.60 2.78
N ILE A 190 -12.53 -13.31 3.52
CA ILE A 190 -11.44 -12.41 3.09
C ILE A 190 -10.80 -12.92 1.79
N LYS A 191 -10.49 -14.22 1.70
CA LYS A 191 -9.98 -14.83 0.46
C LYS A 191 -10.94 -14.65 -0.72
N MET A 192 -12.24 -14.82 -0.51
CA MET A 192 -13.24 -14.58 -1.56
C MET A 192 -13.31 -13.10 -1.98
N LEU A 193 -13.24 -12.17 -1.03
CA LEU A 193 -13.20 -10.73 -1.31
C LEU A 193 -11.98 -10.35 -2.14
N ALA A 194 -10.78 -10.82 -1.76
CA ALA A 194 -9.56 -10.61 -2.51
C ALA A 194 -9.64 -11.20 -3.93
N ARG A 195 -10.12 -12.45 -4.08
CA ARG A 195 -10.29 -13.10 -5.40
C ARG A 195 -11.21 -12.34 -6.35
N LYS A 196 -12.22 -11.61 -5.85
CA LYS A 196 -13.10 -10.77 -6.70
C LYS A 196 -12.34 -9.62 -7.37
N THR A 197 -11.15 -9.28 -6.90
CA THR A 197 -10.27 -8.25 -7.48
C THR A 197 -9.31 -8.81 -8.54
N PHE A 198 -9.18 -10.14 -8.63
CA PHE A 198 -8.17 -10.76 -9.47
C PHE A 198 -8.46 -10.53 -10.96
N ASN A 199 -7.39 -10.43 -11.72
CA ASN A 199 -7.41 -10.39 -13.17
C ASN A 199 -6.41 -11.43 -13.72
N LYS A 200 -6.32 -11.55 -15.05
CA LYS A 200 -5.43 -12.52 -15.72
C LYS A 200 -3.95 -12.40 -15.34
N ASN A 201 -3.54 -11.27 -14.76
CA ASN A 201 -2.16 -11.00 -14.41
C ASN A 201 -1.80 -11.49 -13.00
N VAL A 202 -2.77 -11.88 -12.17
CA VAL A 202 -2.47 -12.49 -10.87
C VAL A 202 -2.09 -13.96 -11.08
N LEU A 203 -0.90 -14.35 -10.60
CA LEU A 203 -0.31 -15.67 -10.83
C LEU A 203 -0.31 -16.56 -9.57
N SER A 204 -0.77 -16.04 -8.44
CA SER A 204 -0.78 -16.73 -7.15
C SER A 204 -2.17 -16.73 -6.50
N GLU A 205 -2.36 -17.65 -5.56
CA GLU A 205 -3.52 -17.68 -4.66
C GLU A 205 -3.25 -16.93 -3.36
N ILE A 206 -4.32 -16.52 -2.66
CA ILE A 206 -4.21 -15.90 -1.33
C ILE A 206 -3.83 -16.94 -0.27
N GLY A 207 -2.80 -16.63 0.52
CA GLY A 207 -2.29 -17.45 1.61
C GLY A 207 -0.96 -18.18 1.31
N GLY A 208 -0.35 -17.92 0.16
CA GLY A 208 1.06 -18.26 -0.09
C GLY A 208 2.02 -17.27 0.59
N PHE A 209 3.33 -17.49 0.42
CA PHE A 209 4.38 -16.63 0.99
C PHE A 209 4.41 -15.21 0.39
N GLY A 210 3.87 -15.02 -0.81
CA GLY A 210 3.81 -13.72 -1.47
C GLY A 210 2.81 -13.73 -2.63
N GLY A 211 2.32 -12.54 -2.97
CA GLY A 211 1.51 -12.32 -4.16
C GLY A 211 2.39 -12.23 -5.41
N LEU A 212 2.01 -12.95 -6.47
CA LEU A 212 2.69 -12.93 -7.76
C LEU A 212 1.82 -12.23 -8.80
N PHE A 213 2.40 -11.25 -9.51
CA PHE A 213 1.72 -10.49 -10.54
C PHE A 213 2.58 -10.41 -11.81
N GLY A 214 2.05 -10.88 -12.93
CA GLY A 214 2.70 -10.81 -14.24
C GLY A 214 2.51 -9.45 -14.89
N LEU A 215 3.61 -8.76 -15.19
CA LEU A 215 3.58 -7.45 -15.85
C LEU A 215 3.28 -7.59 -17.35
N ASP A 216 2.31 -6.82 -17.84
CA ASP A 216 1.93 -6.79 -19.26
C ASP A 216 2.87 -5.85 -20.04
N LEU A 217 3.92 -6.43 -20.66
CA LEU A 217 4.95 -5.68 -21.39
C LEU A 217 4.46 -5.10 -22.72
N GLU A 218 3.37 -5.64 -23.29
CA GLU A 218 2.75 -5.07 -24.49
C GLU A 218 2.02 -3.77 -24.14
N LYS A 219 1.34 -3.75 -23.00
CA LYS A 219 0.66 -2.55 -22.49
C LYS A 219 1.64 -1.50 -21.96
N PHE A 220 2.76 -1.92 -21.39
CA PHE A 220 3.77 -1.04 -20.80
C PHE A 220 5.14 -1.26 -21.42
N PRO A 221 5.38 -0.79 -22.66
CA PRO A 221 6.73 -0.80 -23.23
C PRO A 221 7.68 0.03 -22.35
N ASN A 222 8.89 -0.48 -22.11
CA ASN A 222 9.89 0.09 -21.19
C ASN A 222 9.27 0.49 -19.83
N PRO A 223 8.79 -0.50 -19.06
CA PRO A 223 7.98 -0.25 -17.89
C PRO A 223 8.79 0.37 -16.75
N VAL A 224 8.17 1.32 -16.07
CA VAL A 224 8.62 1.86 -14.79
C VAL A 224 7.54 1.54 -13.76
N LEU A 225 7.94 0.91 -12.66
CA LEU A 225 7.06 0.66 -11.52
C LEU A 225 6.98 1.91 -10.65
N VAL A 226 5.77 2.23 -10.22
CA VAL A 226 5.48 3.37 -9.35
C VAL A 226 4.74 2.83 -8.13
N SER A 227 5.22 3.13 -6.93
CA SER A 227 4.64 2.63 -5.69
C SER A 227 4.32 3.77 -4.73
N SER A 228 3.23 3.63 -3.97
CA SER A 228 2.90 4.49 -2.82
C SER A 228 2.53 3.64 -1.62
N ALA A 229 2.79 4.19 -0.43
CA ALA A 229 2.43 3.59 0.84
C ALA A 229 1.79 4.65 1.73
N ASP A 230 0.54 4.43 2.14
CA ASP A 230 -0.24 5.42 2.87
C ASP A 230 -1.09 4.78 3.97
N GLY A 231 -1.53 5.60 4.91
CA GLY A 231 -2.52 5.25 5.91
C GLY A 231 -3.82 6.05 5.76
N VAL A 232 -4.85 5.63 6.49
CA VAL A 232 -6.12 6.39 6.58
C VAL A 232 -6.00 7.59 7.53
N GLY A 233 -5.15 7.46 8.56
CA GLY A 233 -4.93 8.50 9.55
C GLY A 233 -6.09 8.65 10.54
N THR A 234 -6.21 9.83 11.15
CA THR A 234 -7.15 10.06 12.27
C THR A 234 -8.63 10.07 11.89
N LYS A 235 -8.96 9.89 10.61
CA LYS A 235 -10.32 9.53 10.16
C LYS A 235 -10.80 8.23 10.81
N LEU A 236 -9.89 7.30 11.11
CA LEU A 236 -10.21 6.05 11.80
C LEU A 236 -10.92 6.26 13.14
N LYS A 237 -10.58 7.33 13.89
CA LYS A 237 -11.27 7.63 15.14
C LYS A 237 -12.76 7.95 14.94
N VAL A 238 -13.12 8.60 13.82
CA VAL A 238 -14.53 8.87 13.47
C VAL A 238 -15.22 7.58 13.04
N ALA A 239 -14.52 6.71 12.30
CA ALA A 239 -15.02 5.40 11.91
C ALA A 239 -15.34 4.51 13.12
N PHE A 240 -14.50 4.52 14.16
CA PHE A 240 -14.73 3.77 15.40
C PHE A 240 -15.96 4.30 16.15
N GLU A 241 -16.06 5.61 16.30
CA GLU A 241 -17.15 6.27 17.02
C GLU A 241 -18.52 6.00 16.36
N LEU A 242 -18.55 5.88 15.04
CA LEU A 242 -19.76 5.62 14.25
C LEU A 242 -20.01 4.14 13.93
N GLY A 243 -19.05 3.26 14.17
CA GLY A 243 -19.10 1.86 13.70
C GLY A 243 -19.13 1.71 12.17
N ILE A 244 -18.55 2.66 11.42
CA ILE A 244 -18.54 2.68 9.95
C ILE A 244 -17.14 2.36 9.44
N HIS A 245 -16.91 1.09 9.07
CA HIS A 245 -15.56 0.60 8.71
C HIS A 245 -15.34 0.33 7.22
N HIS A 246 -16.39 0.21 6.41
CA HIS A 246 -16.24 -0.17 4.99
C HIS A 246 -15.68 0.98 4.14
N THR A 247 -16.06 2.21 4.45
CA THR A 247 -15.58 3.38 3.70
C THR A 247 -14.08 3.63 3.92
N VAL A 248 -13.52 3.28 5.07
CA VAL A 248 -12.09 3.51 5.34
C VAL A 248 -11.18 2.60 4.52
N GLY A 249 -11.64 1.40 4.15
CA GLY A 249 -10.94 0.55 3.19
C GLY A 249 -10.92 1.17 1.79
N GLN A 250 -12.02 1.80 1.38
CA GLN A 250 -12.09 2.52 0.11
C GLN A 250 -11.24 3.81 0.14
N ASP A 251 -11.26 4.53 1.26
CA ASP A 251 -10.44 5.73 1.49
C ASP A 251 -8.96 5.44 1.25
N LEU A 252 -8.48 4.35 1.84
CA LEU A 252 -7.10 3.93 1.77
C LEU A 252 -6.66 3.65 0.32
N VAL A 253 -7.41 2.80 -0.38
CA VAL A 253 -7.06 2.43 -1.77
C VAL A 253 -7.11 3.65 -2.68
N ASN A 254 -8.15 4.49 -2.55
CA ASN A 254 -8.28 5.67 -3.40
C ASN A 254 -7.17 6.69 -3.15
N HIS A 255 -6.71 6.85 -1.89
CA HIS A 255 -5.56 7.70 -1.55
C HIS A 255 -4.32 7.24 -2.32
N CYS A 256 -3.90 5.98 -2.12
CA CYS A 256 -2.71 5.43 -2.76
C CYS A 256 -2.81 5.46 -4.29
N VAL A 257 -3.98 5.12 -4.85
CA VAL A 257 -4.20 5.13 -6.30
C VAL A 257 -4.03 6.54 -6.87
N ASN A 258 -4.56 7.56 -6.20
CA ASN A 258 -4.43 8.94 -6.66
C ASN A 258 -2.96 9.38 -6.71
N ASP A 259 -2.14 8.99 -5.72
CA ASP A 259 -0.72 9.37 -5.64
C ASP A 259 0.14 8.79 -6.76
N ILE A 260 -0.13 7.56 -7.19
CA ILE A 260 0.57 7.02 -8.36
C ILE A 260 -0.05 7.50 -9.69
N ALA A 261 -1.35 7.78 -9.71
CA ALA A 261 -2.05 8.20 -10.91
C ALA A 261 -1.58 9.58 -11.39
N VAL A 262 -1.19 10.49 -10.47
CA VAL A 262 -0.68 11.82 -10.85
C VAL A 262 0.60 11.78 -11.68
N GLN A 263 1.34 10.66 -11.65
CA GLN A 263 2.51 10.42 -12.51
C GLN A 263 2.17 9.69 -13.83
N GLY A 264 0.88 9.45 -14.09
CA GLY A 264 0.39 8.70 -15.25
C GLY A 264 0.35 7.18 -15.05
N ALA A 265 0.66 6.68 -13.85
CA ALA A 265 0.68 5.24 -13.59
C ALA A 265 -0.71 4.61 -13.60
N THR A 266 -0.78 3.40 -14.17
CA THR A 266 -1.94 2.53 -14.05
C THR A 266 -1.75 1.60 -12.85
N PRO A 267 -2.66 1.57 -11.87
CA PRO A 267 -2.63 0.63 -10.76
C PRO A 267 -2.59 -0.83 -11.24
N LEU A 268 -1.76 -1.66 -10.60
CA LEU A 268 -1.63 -3.10 -10.89
C LEU A 268 -2.17 -3.93 -9.75
N PHE A 269 -1.58 -3.78 -8.57
CA PHE A 269 -1.94 -4.55 -7.38
C PHE A 269 -1.76 -3.74 -6.10
N PHE A 270 -2.45 -4.19 -5.06
CA PHE A 270 -2.51 -3.57 -3.75
C PHE A 270 -2.18 -4.62 -2.67
N LEU A 271 -1.53 -4.17 -1.60
CA LEU A 271 -1.38 -4.90 -0.36
C LEU A 271 -1.87 -4.05 0.82
N ASP A 272 -2.36 -4.71 1.87
CA ASP A 272 -2.79 -4.04 3.09
C ASP A 272 -2.09 -4.58 4.34
N TYR A 273 -1.96 -3.72 5.35
CA TYR A 273 -1.51 -4.10 6.69
C TYR A 273 -2.51 -3.53 7.70
N LEU A 274 -3.15 -4.42 8.45
CA LEU A 274 -4.11 -4.08 9.50
C LEU A 274 -3.53 -4.47 10.86
N ALA A 275 -3.38 -3.51 11.75
CA ALA A 275 -2.92 -3.75 13.12
C ALA A 275 -4.02 -3.41 14.12
N THR A 276 -4.29 -4.27 15.11
CA THR A 276 -5.36 -4.05 16.11
C THR A 276 -4.97 -4.59 17.48
N GLY A 277 -5.59 -4.08 18.54
CA GLY A 277 -5.40 -4.60 19.91
C GLY A 277 -6.12 -5.93 20.12
N ALA A 278 -7.35 -6.02 19.61
CA ALA A 278 -8.17 -7.22 19.62
C ALA A 278 -8.76 -7.48 18.23
N LEU A 279 -8.74 -8.74 17.82
CA LEU A 279 -9.24 -9.14 16.51
C LEU A 279 -10.76 -9.28 16.55
N ASP A 280 -11.48 -8.37 15.90
CA ASP A 280 -12.90 -8.52 15.58
C ASP A 280 -13.05 -8.92 14.11
N PRO A 281 -13.41 -10.17 13.80
CA PRO A 281 -13.54 -10.64 12.43
C PRO A 281 -14.59 -9.88 11.61
N ALA A 282 -15.67 -9.38 12.24
CA ALA A 282 -16.74 -8.67 11.53
C ALA A 282 -16.26 -7.28 11.07
N ILE A 283 -15.50 -6.57 11.92
CA ILE A 283 -14.88 -5.30 11.56
C ILE A 283 -13.86 -5.49 10.45
N ILE A 284 -12.96 -6.48 10.60
CA ILE A 284 -11.93 -6.77 9.57
C ILE A 284 -12.58 -7.10 8.24
N GLU A 285 -13.61 -7.94 8.22
CA GLU A 285 -14.31 -8.28 6.99
C GLU A 285 -14.92 -7.03 6.32
N THR A 286 -15.46 -6.12 7.13
CA THR A 286 -16.04 -4.86 6.66
C THR A 286 -14.96 -3.96 6.03
N VAL A 287 -13.79 -3.83 6.67
CA VAL A 287 -12.65 -3.08 6.13
C VAL A 287 -12.16 -3.69 4.81
N VAL A 288 -11.92 -5.00 4.79
CA VAL A 288 -11.43 -5.73 3.60
C VAL A 288 -12.46 -5.68 2.46
N THR A 289 -13.76 -5.65 2.77
CA THR A 289 -14.81 -5.43 1.77
C THR A 289 -14.61 -4.09 1.06
N GLY A 290 -14.39 -3.02 1.82
CA GLY A 290 -14.08 -1.70 1.27
C GLY A 290 -12.83 -1.67 0.40
N ILE A 291 -11.74 -2.30 0.87
CA ILE A 291 -10.48 -2.41 0.10
C ILE A 291 -10.74 -3.15 -1.22
N SER A 292 -11.41 -4.30 -1.17
CA SER A 292 -11.74 -5.11 -2.36
C SER A 292 -12.60 -4.33 -3.36
N GLU A 293 -13.63 -3.63 -2.89
CA GLU A 293 -14.50 -2.81 -3.73
C GLU A 293 -13.72 -1.69 -4.43
N ALA A 294 -12.87 -0.98 -3.71
CA ALA A 294 -12.06 0.09 -4.28
C ALA A 294 -10.98 -0.44 -5.22
N CYS A 295 -10.36 -1.60 -4.93
CA CYS A 295 -9.42 -2.26 -5.83
C CYS A 295 -10.11 -2.58 -7.18
N ARG A 296 -11.30 -3.17 -7.13
CA ARG A 296 -12.11 -3.45 -8.34
C ARG A 296 -12.47 -2.18 -9.09
N ALA A 297 -12.90 -1.14 -8.39
CA ALA A 297 -13.27 0.14 -9.00
C ALA A 297 -12.08 0.81 -9.71
N ASN A 298 -10.87 0.63 -9.18
CA ASN A 298 -9.63 1.16 -9.76
C ASN A 298 -8.91 0.19 -10.71
N GLY A 299 -9.40 -1.04 -10.85
CA GLY A 299 -8.85 -2.06 -11.74
C GLY A 299 -7.51 -2.66 -11.28
N CYS A 300 -7.18 -2.59 -9.98
CA CYS A 300 -6.05 -3.29 -9.39
C CYS A 300 -6.50 -4.52 -8.58
N ALA A 301 -5.57 -5.45 -8.35
CA ALA A 301 -5.83 -6.67 -7.58
C ALA A 301 -5.29 -6.57 -6.14
N LEU A 302 -6.09 -6.93 -5.15
CA LEU A 302 -5.65 -7.16 -3.78
C LEU A 302 -4.97 -8.53 -3.69
N ILE A 303 -3.64 -8.57 -3.76
CA ILE A 303 -2.88 -9.83 -3.92
C ILE A 303 -2.23 -10.34 -2.62
N GLY A 304 -2.30 -9.56 -1.55
CA GLY A 304 -1.74 -9.92 -0.25
C GLY A 304 -2.07 -8.90 0.81
N GLY A 305 -1.84 -9.28 2.06
CA GLY A 305 -1.99 -8.40 3.20
C GLY A 305 -1.66 -9.14 4.49
N GLU A 306 -1.56 -8.40 5.59
CA GLU A 306 -1.22 -8.95 6.89
C GLU A 306 -2.14 -8.37 7.98
N THR A 307 -2.48 -9.20 8.96
CA THR A 307 -3.30 -8.82 10.12
C THR A 307 -2.53 -9.09 11.40
N ALA A 308 -2.10 -8.02 12.08
CA ALA A 308 -1.35 -8.10 13.32
C ALA A 308 -2.25 -7.81 14.53
N GLN A 309 -2.25 -8.72 15.50
CA GLN A 309 -2.87 -8.49 16.80
C GLN A 309 -1.77 -8.13 17.82
N MET A 310 -1.85 -6.93 18.39
CA MET A 310 -0.86 -6.39 19.33
C MET A 310 -1.55 -5.82 20.58
N PRO A 311 -2.01 -6.69 21.51
CA PRO A 311 -2.64 -6.25 22.75
C PRO A 311 -1.69 -5.37 23.57
N GLY A 312 -2.20 -4.30 24.18
CA GLY A 312 -1.41 -3.35 24.94
C GLY A 312 -0.64 -2.32 24.11
N PHE A 313 -0.60 -2.47 22.78
CA PHE A 313 -0.13 -1.42 21.87
C PHE A 313 -1.31 -0.55 21.38
N TYR A 314 -2.35 -1.20 20.85
CA TYR A 314 -3.59 -0.54 20.44
C TYR A 314 -4.64 -0.64 21.54
N SER A 315 -5.47 0.40 21.65
CA SER A 315 -6.64 0.40 22.54
C SER A 315 -7.72 -0.53 22.01
N ASP A 316 -8.58 -1.02 22.92
CA ASP A 316 -9.68 -1.92 22.56
C ASP A 316 -10.62 -1.25 21.53
N GLY A 317 -10.97 -2.00 20.48
CA GLY A 317 -11.80 -1.51 19.39
C GLY A 317 -11.09 -0.63 18.36
N GLU A 318 -9.80 -0.33 18.56
CA GLU A 318 -9.01 0.49 17.63
C GLU A 318 -8.07 -0.36 16.77
N TYR A 319 -7.95 0.04 15.50
CA TYR A 319 -7.01 -0.53 14.55
C TYR A 319 -6.29 0.56 13.76
N ASP A 320 -5.12 0.26 13.23
CA ASP A 320 -4.47 1.04 12.18
C ASP A 320 -4.51 0.28 10.86
N LEU A 321 -4.53 1.04 9.77
CA LEU A 321 -4.63 0.50 8.42
C LEU A 321 -3.64 1.22 7.51
N ALA A 322 -2.70 0.45 6.97
CA ALA A 322 -1.75 0.87 5.96
C ALA A 322 -1.99 0.12 4.65
N GLY A 323 -1.71 0.79 3.54
CA GLY A 323 -1.94 0.28 2.20
C GLY A 323 -0.76 0.56 1.30
N PHE A 324 -0.51 -0.36 0.38
CA PHE A 324 0.66 -0.34 -0.50
C PHE A 324 0.17 -0.61 -1.92
N ILE A 325 0.25 0.41 -2.78
CA ILE A 325 -0.09 0.25 -4.20
C ILE A 325 1.19 0.10 -5.02
N VAL A 326 1.12 -0.76 -6.03
CA VAL A 326 2.09 -0.76 -7.13
C VAL A 326 1.33 -0.55 -8.44
N GLY A 327 1.82 0.38 -9.24
CA GLY A 327 1.38 0.67 -10.59
C GLY A 327 2.53 0.58 -11.59
N ALA A 328 2.18 0.69 -12.87
CA ALA A 328 3.16 0.79 -13.95
C ALA A 328 2.81 1.91 -14.92
N VAL A 329 3.86 2.47 -15.52
CA VAL A 329 3.80 3.48 -16.58
C VAL A 329 4.94 3.22 -17.56
N SER A 330 4.73 3.47 -18.84
CA SER A 330 5.84 3.50 -19.80
C SER A 330 6.72 4.71 -19.56
N ARG A 331 8.04 4.54 -19.61
CA ARG A 331 9.02 5.59 -19.27
C ARG A 331 8.77 6.92 -19.98
N ASP A 332 8.38 6.89 -21.25
CA ASP A 332 8.10 8.06 -22.10
C ASP A 332 6.76 8.75 -21.77
N LYS A 333 5.90 8.10 -20.99
CA LYS A 333 4.58 8.61 -20.57
C LYS A 333 4.53 9.09 -19.13
N ILE A 334 5.67 9.10 -18.43
CA ILE A 334 5.75 9.61 -17.05
C ILE A 334 5.48 11.11 -17.04
N ILE A 335 4.54 11.52 -16.18
CA ILE A 335 4.24 12.93 -15.94
C ILE A 335 4.99 13.38 -14.68
N THR A 336 5.88 14.34 -14.82
CA THR A 336 6.73 14.84 -13.72
C THR A 336 6.53 16.32 -13.42
N GLY A 337 5.83 17.06 -14.28
CA GLY A 337 5.78 18.52 -14.22
C GLY A 337 6.96 19.23 -14.87
N SER A 338 7.95 18.51 -15.44
CA SER A 338 9.14 19.13 -16.03
C SER A 338 8.85 20.04 -17.23
N THR A 339 7.74 19.81 -17.94
CA THR A 339 7.29 20.60 -19.09
C THR A 339 6.27 21.69 -18.73
N ILE A 340 6.08 21.96 -17.44
CA ILE A 340 5.25 23.09 -17.00
C ILE A 340 5.96 24.38 -17.37
N GLU A 341 5.19 25.36 -17.86
CA GLU A 341 5.70 26.67 -18.25
C GLU A 341 4.92 27.82 -17.61
N VAL A 342 5.52 29.02 -17.60
CA VAL A 342 4.83 30.23 -17.15
C VAL A 342 3.63 30.51 -18.06
N GLY A 343 2.47 30.72 -17.47
CA GLY A 343 1.21 30.94 -18.18
C GLY A 343 0.31 29.70 -18.28
N ASP A 344 0.84 28.52 -18.00
CA ASP A 344 0.07 27.28 -17.88
C ASP A 344 -1.07 27.44 -16.88
N VAL A 345 -2.20 26.80 -17.18
CA VAL A 345 -3.44 26.97 -16.43
C VAL A 345 -3.59 25.86 -15.40
N LEU A 346 -4.00 26.26 -14.20
CA LEU A 346 -4.33 25.36 -13.10
C LEU A 346 -5.82 25.03 -13.17
N ILE A 347 -6.16 23.77 -13.42
CA ILE A 347 -7.54 23.27 -13.39
C ILE A 347 -7.74 22.42 -12.13
N GLY A 348 -8.66 22.85 -11.26
CA GLY A 348 -9.03 22.15 -10.04
C GLY A 348 -10.21 21.21 -10.24
N LEU A 349 -10.12 20.00 -9.69
CA LEU A 349 -11.22 19.05 -9.60
C LEU A 349 -11.69 18.93 -8.15
N PRO A 350 -13.02 18.90 -7.92
CA PRO A 350 -13.55 18.97 -6.57
C PRO A 350 -13.26 17.71 -5.76
N SER A 351 -13.01 17.90 -4.47
CA SER A 351 -13.00 16.85 -3.45
C SER A 351 -14.42 16.47 -3.05
N ASN A 352 -14.55 15.39 -2.27
CA ASN A 352 -15.83 14.98 -1.69
C ASN A 352 -16.00 15.46 -0.22
N GLY A 353 -15.04 16.24 0.29
CA GLY A 353 -14.94 16.59 1.71
C GLY A 353 -13.47 16.59 2.14
N LEU A 354 -13.19 16.24 3.40
CA LEU A 354 -11.83 16.20 3.95
C LEU A 354 -10.92 15.14 3.29
N HIS A 355 -11.50 14.18 2.58
CA HIS A 355 -10.82 12.98 2.10
C HIS A 355 -10.23 12.18 3.26
N THR A 356 -8.90 12.16 3.43
CA THR A 356 -8.17 11.43 4.48
C THR A 356 -7.27 12.33 5.33
N ASN A 357 -7.36 13.66 5.20
CA ASN A 357 -6.46 14.61 5.85
C ASN A 357 -7.21 15.65 6.70
N GLY A 358 -6.53 16.22 7.70
CA GLY A 358 -7.09 17.27 8.58
C GLY A 358 -8.09 16.78 9.65
N TYR A 359 -8.28 15.47 9.81
CA TYR A 359 -9.28 14.90 10.72
C TYR A 359 -9.02 15.20 12.19
N SER A 360 -7.77 15.35 12.62
CA SER A 360 -7.44 15.71 14.00
C SER A 360 -8.01 17.09 14.37
N LEU A 361 -7.82 18.09 13.48
CA LEU A 361 -8.37 19.42 13.67
C LEU A 361 -9.90 19.40 13.53
N ALA A 362 -10.43 18.75 12.49
CA ALA A 362 -11.87 18.68 12.27
C ALA A 362 -12.63 18.04 13.45
N ARG A 363 -12.11 16.93 14.00
CA ARG A 363 -12.68 16.28 15.20
C ARG A 363 -12.66 17.21 16.41
N LYS A 364 -11.53 17.87 16.67
CA LYS A 364 -11.41 18.82 17.79
C LYS A 364 -12.46 19.92 17.67
N LEU A 365 -12.60 20.51 16.49
CA LEU A 365 -13.56 21.60 16.26
C LEU A 365 -15.02 21.14 16.38
N LEU A 366 -15.38 20.02 15.76
CA LEU A 366 -16.76 19.56 15.73
C LEU A 366 -17.21 18.90 17.04
N PHE A 367 -16.37 18.05 17.64
CA PHE A 367 -16.76 17.23 18.79
C PHE A 367 -16.32 17.80 20.15
N GLU A 368 -15.23 18.57 20.21
CA GLU A 368 -14.74 19.13 21.48
C GLU A 368 -15.14 20.61 21.65
N VAL A 369 -14.97 21.44 20.61
CA VAL A 369 -15.30 22.87 20.65
C VAL A 369 -16.80 23.09 20.48
N ALA A 370 -17.37 22.63 19.35
CA ALA A 370 -18.79 22.78 19.07
C ALA A 370 -19.68 21.78 19.82
N LYS A 371 -19.08 20.69 20.34
CA LYS A 371 -19.75 19.61 21.07
C LYS A 371 -20.91 18.97 20.29
N TYR A 372 -20.79 18.88 18.97
CA TYR A 372 -21.80 18.21 18.18
C TYR A 372 -21.78 16.71 18.41
N GLY A 373 -22.97 16.10 18.39
CA GLY A 373 -23.07 14.65 18.29
C GLY A 373 -22.73 14.17 16.88
N PRO A 374 -22.23 12.93 16.71
CA PRO A 374 -21.92 12.38 15.39
C PRO A 374 -23.17 12.21 14.52
N ASP A 375 -24.35 11.96 15.11
CA ASP A 375 -25.64 11.88 14.42
C ASP A 375 -26.40 13.21 14.31
N GLN A 376 -25.86 14.28 14.89
CA GLN A 376 -26.50 15.59 14.89
C GLN A 376 -26.48 16.20 13.49
N TYR A 377 -27.66 16.60 13.00
CA TYR A 377 -27.75 17.42 11.80
C TYR A 377 -27.36 18.86 12.12
N VAL A 378 -26.45 19.43 11.33
CA VAL A 378 -25.94 20.80 11.49
C VAL A 378 -26.25 21.56 10.21
N ASN A 379 -26.96 22.69 10.33
CA ASN A 379 -27.46 23.45 9.19
C ASN A 379 -26.32 23.98 8.30
N GLU A 380 -25.24 24.42 8.93
CA GLU A 380 -24.03 24.95 8.31
C GLU A 380 -23.32 23.85 7.50
N LEU A 381 -23.30 22.61 8.00
CA LEU A 381 -22.77 21.46 7.27
C LEU A 381 -23.70 20.95 6.16
N LYS A 382 -25.01 21.25 6.28
CA LYS A 382 -26.10 20.69 5.45
C LYS A 382 -26.10 19.15 5.46
N ASP A 383 -25.69 18.57 6.57
CA ASP A 383 -25.50 17.14 6.75
C ASP A 383 -25.43 16.79 8.24
N LYS A 384 -25.41 15.49 8.56
CA LYS A 384 -25.00 15.05 9.89
C LYS A 384 -23.49 15.20 10.05
N THR A 385 -23.02 15.57 11.23
CA THR A 385 -21.59 15.77 11.52
C THR A 385 -20.74 14.56 11.13
N GLY A 386 -21.13 13.36 11.57
CA GLY A 386 -20.45 12.12 11.24
C GLY A 386 -20.50 11.78 9.75
N ALA A 387 -21.64 12.00 9.09
CA ALA A 387 -21.78 11.75 7.65
C ALA A 387 -20.91 12.70 6.80
N ALA A 388 -20.82 13.98 7.19
CA ALA A 388 -19.95 14.95 6.54
C ALA A 388 -18.47 14.55 6.62
N LEU A 389 -18.04 14.02 7.77
CA LEU A 389 -16.68 13.52 7.99
C LEU A 389 -16.41 12.17 7.32
N MET A 390 -17.41 11.29 7.21
CA MET A 390 -17.22 9.93 6.69
C MET A 390 -17.35 9.82 5.16
N ARG A 391 -17.51 10.93 4.42
CA ARG A 391 -17.52 10.91 2.95
C ARG A 391 -16.23 10.28 2.42
N THR A 392 -16.38 9.32 1.51
CA THR A 392 -15.26 8.55 0.96
C THR A 392 -14.33 9.44 0.12
N HIS A 393 -13.03 9.23 0.29
CA HIS A 393 -11.94 9.77 -0.53
C HIS A 393 -12.23 9.40 -1.97
N ARG A 394 -12.34 10.43 -2.82
CA ARG A 394 -12.64 10.27 -4.23
C ARG A 394 -11.45 9.70 -5.00
N SER A 395 -11.66 8.64 -5.79
CA SER A 395 -10.69 8.27 -6.82
C SER A 395 -10.79 9.21 -8.03
N TYR A 396 -9.64 9.70 -8.50
CA TYR A 396 -9.51 10.49 -9.72
C TYR A 396 -8.96 9.69 -10.91
N LEU A 397 -8.67 8.40 -10.73
CA LEU A 397 -8.00 7.56 -11.74
C LEU A 397 -8.69 7.61 -13.11
N ALA A 398 -10.03 7.50 -13.13
CA ALA A 398 -10.78 7.45 -14.38
C ALA A 398 -10.62 8.73 -15.22
N ILE A 399 -10.64 9.91 -14.58
CA ILE A 399 -10.47 11.17 -15.29
C ILE A 399 -9.00 11.46 -15.60
N ILE A 400 -8.08 11.12 -14.70
CA ILE A 400 -6.64 11.21 -14.94
C ILE A 400 -6.26 10.41 -16.20
N LYS A 401 -6.71 9.15 -16.33
CA LYS A 401 -6.46 8.33 -17.52
C LYS A 401 -6.92 9.02 -18.81
N LYS A 402 -8.11 9.63 -18.81
CA LYS A 402 -8.64 10.35 -20.00
C LYS A 402 -7.80 11.60 -20.33
N LEU A 403 -7.33 12.33 -19.33
CA LEU A 403 -6.47 13.50 -19.50
C LEU A 403 -5.09 13.10 -20.03
N CYS A 404 -4.48 12.06 -19.45
CA CYS A 404 -3.19 11.52 -19.91
C CYS A 404 -3.28 11.01 -21.36
N SER A 405 -4.28 10.19 -21.69
CA SER A 405 -4.49 9.69 -23.07
C SER A 405 -4.79 10.81 -24.08
N SER A 406 -5.20 11.99 -23.62
CA SER A 406 -5.42 13.15 -24.49
C SER A 406 -4.18 14.05 -24.63
N GLU A 407 -3.10 13.77 -23.89
CA GLU A 407 -1.83 14.49 -23.90
C GLU A 407 -2.00 16.01 -23.65
N VAL A 408 -2.90 16.34 -22.70
CA VAL A 408 -3.26 17.73 -22.35
C VAL A 408 -2.68 18.23 -21.03
N VAL A 409 -2.05 17.38 -20.24
CA VAL A 409 -1.51 17.74 -18.91
C VAL A 409 0.01 17.77 -18.94
N SER A 410 0.60 18.80 -18.33
CA SER A 410 2.05 18.89 -18.08
C SER A 410 2.43 18.40 -16.69
N GLY A 411 1.48 18.49 -15.73
CA GLY A 411 1.67 18.01 -14.36
C GLY A 411 0.34 17.87 -13.63
N MET A 412 0.33 17.10 -12.55
CA MET A 412 -0.84 16.88 -11.70
C MET A 412 -0.43 16.81 -10.23
N ALA A 413 -1.20 17.42 -9.34
CA ALA A 413 -0.98 17.39 -7.90
C ALA A 413 -2.22 16.87 -7.18
N HIS A 414 -2.05 15.77 -6.46
CA HIS A 414 -3.06 15.24 -5.55
C HIS A 414 -3.02 16.06 -4.25
N ILE A 415 -4.16 16.61 -3.83
CA ILE A 415 -4.22 17.55 -2.71
C ILE A 415 -4.57 16.81 -1.42
N THR A 416 -3.54 16.53 -0.62
CA THR A 416 -3.62 15.73 0.62
C THR A 416 -3.19 16.57 1.83
N GLY A 417 -2.43 16.00 2.77
CA GLY A 417 -1.86 16.73 3.90
C GLY A 417 -0.95 17.85 3.42
N GLY A 418 -1.03 19.02 4.05
CA GLY A 418 -0.35 20.23 3.56
C GLY A 418 -1.19 21.05 2.56
N GLY A 419 -2.36 20.53 2.15
CA GLY A 419 -3.31 21.23 1.30
C GLY A 419 -2.73 21.65 -0.05
N ILE A 420 -3.27 22.70 -0.65
CA ILE A 420 -2.78 23.21 -1.95
C ILE A 420 -1.37 23.79 -1.78
N THR A 421 -1.12 24.44 -0.63
CA THR A 421 0.11 25.16 -0.31
C THR A 421 1.35 24.28 -0.40
N GLU A 422 1.28 23.04 0.09
CA GLU A 422 2.45 22.14 0.15
C GLU A 422 2.49 21.11 -0.99
N ASN A 423 1.35 20.79 -1.61
CA ASN A 423 1.28 19.74 -2.63
C ASN A 423 1.56 20.27 -4.04
N LEU A 424 0.98 21.41 -4.42
CA LEU A 424 1.17 21.96 -5.77
C LEU A 424 2.64 22.33 -6.08
N PRO A 425 3.42 22.91 -5.15
CA PRO A 425 4.84 23.18 -5.39
C PRO A 425 5.70 21.98 -5.76
N ARG A 426 5.32 20.77 -5.35
CA ARG A 426 6.12 19.54 -5.55
C ARG A 426 6.31 19.20 -7.03
N ILE A 427 5.39 19.66 -7.88
CA ILE A 427 5.44 19.41 -9.33
C ILE A 427 5.98 20.59 -10.14
N LEU A 428 6.22 21.75 -9.52
CA LEU A 428 6.65 22.94 -10.26
C LEU A 428 8.16 22.88 -10.59
N PRO A 429 8.59 23.24 -11.81
CA PRO A 429 10.00 23.43 -12.14
C PRO A 429 10.67 24.54 -11.32
N LYS A 430 12.01 24.58 -11.34
CA LYS A 430 12.76 25.67 -10.70
C LYS A 430 12.44 26.99 -11.42
N GLY A 431 12.27 28.07 -10.66
CA GLY A 431 11.94 29.39 -11.21
C GLY A 431 10.45 29.59 -11.52
N MET A 432 9.59 28.63 -11.17
CA MET A 432 8.14 28.70 -11.32
C MET A 432 7.43 28.69 -9.98
N GLY A 433 6.34 29.44 -9.87
CA GLY A 433 5.37 29.43 -8.78
C GLY A 433 3.95 29.26 -9.32
N ALA A 434 2.97 29.23 -8.44
CA ALA A 434 1.55 29.14 -8.79
C ALA A 434 0.81 30.33 -8.19
N SER A 435 0.00 31.02 -9.00
CA SER A 435 -0.95 32.02 -8.52
C SER A 435 -2.35 31.44 -8.57
N ILE A 436 -3.02 31.40 -7.43
CA ILE A 436 -4.36 30.83 -7.28
C ILE A 436 -5.32 31.90 -6.80
N ASP A 437 -6.43 32.07 -7.53
CA ASP A 437 -7.55 32.92 -7.15
C ASP A 437 -8.54 32.13 -6.29
N LEU A 438 -8.65 32.50 -5.02
CA LEU A 438 -9.54 31.86 -4.06
C LEU A 438 -11.02 32.14 -4.35
N ALA A 439 -11.35 33.16 -5.14
CA ALA A 439 -12.71 33.41 -5.59
C ALA A 439 -13.13 32.50 -6.77
N SER A 440 -12.23 31.68 -7.30
CA SER A 440 -12.48 30.88 -8.51
C SER A 440 -13.28 29.59 -8.28
N TRP A 441 -13.51 29.19 -7.02
CA TRP A 441 -14.42 28.11 -6.67
C TRP A 441 -15.19 28.42 -5.39
N GLN A 442 -16.32 27.76 -5.22
CA GLN A 442 -17.06 27.80 -3.97
C GLN A 442 -16.46 26.80 -2.99
N VAL A 443 -15.94 27.29 -1.87
CA VAL A 443 -15.47 26.43 -0.77
C VAL A 443 -16.67 25.65 -0.21
N PRO A 444 -16.58 24.32 -0.03
CA PRO A 444 -17.68 23.55 0.54
C PRO A 444 -17.99 23.97 1.99
N PRO A 445 -19.28 23.98 2.40
CA PRO A 445 -19.70 24.49 3.71
C PRO A 445 -19.01 23.82 4.91
N LEU A 446 -18.57 22.57 4.77
CA LEU A 446 -17.78 21.88 5.79
C LEU A 446 -16.53 22.66 6.18
N PHE A 447 -15.79 23.22 5.21
CA PHE A 447 -14.54 23.93 5.50
C PHE A 447 -14.81 25.33 6.06
N GLU A 448 -15.84 26.02 5.54
CA GLU A 448 -16.28 27.32 6.06
C GLU A 448 -16.68 27.19 7.53
N HIS A 449 -17.50 26.18 7.86
CA HIS A 449 -17.93 25.92 9.23
C HIS A 449 -16.77 25.57 10.16
N LEU A 450 -15.83 24.74 9.70
CA LEU A 450 -14.63 24.44 10.48
C LEU A 450 -13.79 25.70 10.75
N GLN A 451 -13.65 26.58 9.76
CA GLN A 451 -12.95 27.84 9.92
C GLN A 451 -13.62 28.72 10.97
N GLU A 452 -14.94 28.88 10.88
CA GLU A 452 -15.75 29.69 11.79
C GLU A 452 -15.70 29.17 13.23
N LEU A 453 -15.89 27.85 13.43
CA LEU A 453 -15.85 27.22 14.75
C LEU A 453 -14.51 27.41 15.48
N GLY A 454 -13.41 27.35 14.74
CA GLY A 454 -12.07 27.45 15.31
C GLY A 454 -11.46 28.84 15.29
N ASN A 455 -12.09 29.80 14.62
CA ASN A 455 -11.45 31.04 14.18
C ASN A 455 -10.06 30.75 13.56
N VAL A 456 -10.01 29.73 12.69
CA VAL A 456 -8.74 29.24 12.13
C VAL A 456 -8.25 30.21 11.06
N GLU A 457 -6.96 30.56 11.14
CA GLU A 457 -6.34 31.43 10.15
C GLU A 457 -6.46 30.84 8.74
N LYS A 458 -6.71 31.71 7.75
CA LYS A 458 -6.97 31.29 6.36
C LYS A 458 -5.80 30.47 5.79
N ASP A 459 -4.57 30.84 6.12
CA ASP A 459 -3.37 30.11 5.69
C ASP A 459 -3.27 28.72 6.33
N GLU A 460 -3.70 28.58 7.59
CA GLU A 460 -3.76 27.28 8.27
C GLU A 460 -4.85 26.40 7.66
N MET A 461 -6.00 26.96 7.26
CA MET A 461 -7.04 26.24 6.52
C MET A 461 -6.50 25.71 5.19
N LEU A 462 -5.83 26.55 4.40
CA LEU A 462 -5.26 26.19 3.09
C LEU A 462 -4.10 25.18 3.18
N ARG A 463 -3.40 25.14 4.31
CA ARG A 463 -2.31 24.19 4.59
C ARG A 463 -2.80 22.90 5.24
N THR A 464 -3.94 22.90 5.92
CA THR A 464 -4.47 21.71 6.59
C THR A 464 -5.41 20.92 5.71
N PHE A 465 -6.24 21.63 4.95
CA PHE A 465 -7.34 21.07 4.20
C PHE A 465 -7.19 21.28 2.69
N ASN A 466 -7.89 20.44 1.92
CA ASN A 466 -7.96 20.57 0.47
C ASN A 466 -8.91 21.71 0.01
N MET A 467 -9.66 22.32 0.94
CA MET A 467 -10.59 23.45 0.72
C MET A 467 -11.61 23.23 -0.40
N GLY A 468 -11.91 21.97 -0.72
CA GLY A 468 -12.85 21.59 -1.77
C GLY A 468 -12.21 21.14 -3.09
N ILE A 469 -10.88 21.19 -3.22
CA ILE A 469 -10.15 20.78 -4.43
C ILE A 469 -9.26 19.59 -4.10
N GLY A 470 -9.56 18.40 -4.63
CA GLY A 470 -8.77 17.20 -4.35
C GLY A 470 -7.68 16.89 -5.37
N LEU A 471 -7.76 17.47 -6.58
CA LEU A 471 -6.75 17.29 -7.62
C LEU A 471 -6.58 18.60 -8.40
N ILE A 472 -5.34 18.97 -8.69
CA ILE A 472 -5.00 20.08 -9.59
C ILE A 472 -4.27 19.51 -10.81
N CYS A 473 -4.73 19.84 -12.01
CA CYS A 473 -4.05 19.56 -13.26
C CYS A 473 -3.44 20.85 -13.82
N VAL A 474 -2.15 20.80 -14.18
CA VAL A 474 -1.46 21.89 -14.88
C VAL A 474 -1.52 21.61 -16.37
N VAL A 475 -2.12 22.54 -17.11
CA VAL A 475 -2.47 22.39 -18.53
C VAL A 475 -1.85 23.53 -19.33
N PRO A 476 -1.10 23.24 -20.42
CA PRO A 476 -0.61 24.26 -21.32
C PRO A 476 -1.71 25.19 -21.81
N ALA A 477 -1.44 26.49 -21.87
CA ALA A 477 -2.45 27.51 -22.16
C ALA A 477 -3.22 27.24 -23.47
N GLU A 478 -2.54 26.74 -24.50
CA GLU A 478 -3.09 26.36 -25.80
C GLU A 478 -3.93 25.07 -25.76
N LYS A 479 -3.71 24.20 -24.77
CA LYS A 479 -4.44 22.92 -24.61
C LYS A 479 -5.66 23.03 -23.69
N VAL A 480 -5.88 24.16 -23.03
CA VAL A 480 -7.00 24.37 -22.08
C VAL A 480 -8.36 24.03 -22.70
N LYS A 481 -8.63 24.46 -23.95
CA LYS A 481 -9.89 24.17 -24.63
C LYS A 481 -10.11 22.66 -24.80
N LYS A 482 -9.04 21.92 -25.17
CA LYS A 482 -9.08 20.46 -25.32
C LYS A 482 -9.27 19.78 -23.96
N ALA A 483 -8.56 20.22 -22.91
CA ALA A 483 -8.72 19.69 -21.55
C ALA A 483 -10.16 19.86 -21.03
N LYS A 484 -10.74 21.05 -21.16
CA LYS A 484 -12.15 21.30 -20.79
C LYS A 484 -13.12 20.41 -21.57
N ALA A 485 -12.86 20.17 -22.86
CA ALA A 485 -13.70 19.26 -23.65
C ALA A 485 -13.58 17.79 -23.19
N VAL A 486 -12.43 17.35 -22.68
CA VAL A 486 -12.27 16.02 -22.07
C VAL A 486 -13.06 15.94 -20.76
N LEU A 487 -12.92 16.94 -19.89
CA LEU A 487 -13.63 17.03 -18.61
C LEU A 487 -15.15 17.04 -18.81
N ASN A 488 -15.65 17.91 -19.71
CA ASN A 488 -17.08 18.00 -20.00
C ASN A 488 -17.66 16.69 -20.55
N ARG A 489 -16.97 16.02 -21.48
CA ARG A 489 -17.40 14.71 -22.01
C ARG A 489 -17.40 13.61 -20.95
N ALA A 490 -16.59 13.76 -19.91
CA ALA A 490 -16.58 12.87 -18.76
C ALA A 490 -17.61 13.25 -17.68
N ASN A 491 -18.41 14.30 -17.89
CA ASN A 491 -19.29 14.92 -16.88
C ASN A 491 -18.53 15.32 -15.61
N GLU A 492 -17.29 15.79 -15.78
CA GLU A 492 -16.41 16.14 -14.67
C GLU A 492 -16.48 17.62 -14.33
N ARG A 493 -16.91 17.89 -13.10
CA ARG A 493 -16.91 19.25 -12.53
C ARG A 493 -15.46 19.71 -12.37
N HIS A 494 -15.20 20.95 -12.77
CA HIS A 494 -13.87 21.54 -12.69
C HIS A 494 -13.97 23.07 -12.63
N CYS A 495 -12.91 23.71 -12.14
CA CYS A 495 -12.76 25.16 -12.11
C CYS A 495 -11.34 25.54 -12.58
N ILE A 496 -11.20 26.73 -13.15
CA ILE A 496 -9.88 27.30 -13.43
C ILE A 496 -9.45 28.04 -12.17
N LEU A 497 -8.43 27.52 -11.50
CA LEU A 497 -7.95 28.04 -10.21
C LEU A 497 -7.04 29.26 -10.38
N GLY A 498 -6.32 29.32 -11.49
CA GLY A 498 -5.28 30.30 -11.69
C GLY A 498 -4.24 29.82 -12.70
N ARG A 499 -2.99 30.25 -12.51
CA ARG A 499 -1.91 30.04 -13.49
C ARG A 499 -0.56 29.83 -12.84
N VAL A 500 0.32 29.19 -13.58
CA VAL A 500 1.75 29.14 -13.28
C VAL A 500 2.37 30.51 -13.58
N VAL A 501 3.20 31.00 -12.68
CA VAL A 501 3.87 32.29 -12.73
C VAL A 501 5.38 32.11 -12.54
N ARG A 502 6.18 33.13 -12.86
CA ARG A 502 7.60 33.13 -12.49
C ARG A 502 7.72 33.29 -10.97
N GLY A 503 8.55 32.48 -10.30
CA GLY A 503 8.68 32.56 -8.84
C GLY A 503 9.47 31.42 -8.18
N GLU A 504 9.32 31.28 -6.87
CA GLU A 504 10.11 30.37 -6.02
C GLU A 504 9.35 29.12 -5.56
N ARG A 505 8.87 28.25 -6.47
CA ARG A 505 8.16 26.98 -6.15
C ARG A 505 7.23 27.11 -4.93
N LYS A 506 6.37 28.12 -4.98
CA LYS A 506 5.42 28.47 -3.92
C LYS A 506 4.08 28.81 -4.54
N VAL A 507 3.04 28.70 -3.73
CA VAL A 507 1.71 29.16 -4.07
C VAL A 507 1.53 30.57 -3.52
N SER A 508 1.10 31.50 -4.35
CA SER A 508 0.57 32.79 -3.95
C SER A 508 -0.94 32.80 -4.12
N TYR A 509 -1.67 33.19 -3.09
CA TYR A 509 -3.11 33.27 -3.13
C TYR A 509 -3.56 34.72 -3.41
N THR A 510 -4.52 34.87 -4.31
CA THR A 510 -5.26 36.11 -4.57
C THR A 510 -6.75 35.84 -4.34
N GLY A 511 -7.57 36.88 -4.38
CA GLY A 511 -9.01 36.75 -4.08
C GLY A 511 -9.29 37.16 -2.66
#